data_AF-A0A432GZ55-F1
#
_entry.id   AF-A0A432GZ55-F1
#
_cell.length_a   1.000
_cell.length_b   1.000
_cell.length_c   1.000
_cell.angle_alpha   90.00
_cell.angle_beta   90.00
_cell.angle_gamma   90.00
#
_symmetry.space_group_name_H-M   'P 1'
#
loop_
_entity.id
_entity.type
_entity.pdbx_description
1 polymer ?
#
loop_
_entity_poly.entity_id
_entity_poly.type
_entity_poly.pdbx_seq_one_letter_code
_entity_poly.pdbx_strand_id
1 'polypeptide(L)'
;MKKALEQFQAPTATPIEAGPVDGRYSAPLPGGGMVVRVQAKILGGYEPTTDPWRKIYQDSLSRDNLWLTAAEQEALVAGGLPSSLQQRLVRFHLIDNTRGEPQMWKPEEITSLDLSLEKGLLNGTVHLETASGNRGYQANLLGHIEHKDGKITRFDLVAHGQFWGHCTYTPGAPAGKFPLAISFTLADGSDIADGVPPKGSRGWLRGYLQPQ
;
A
#
# COMPACT_ATOMS: atom_id res chain seq x y z
N MET A 1 -26.15 24.36 18.73
CA MET A 1 -25.86 23.62 17.48
C MET A 1 -27.10 22.93 16.91
N LYS A 2 -27.83 22.08 17.67
CA LYS A 2 -29.04 21.36 17.19
C LYS A 2 -30.12 22.26 16.52
N LYS A 3 -30.56 23.33 17.20
CA LYS A 3 -31.53 24.31 16.64
C LYS A 3 -31.07 25.00 15.34
N ALA A 4 -29.77 25.24 15.19
CA ALA A 4 -29.23 25.90 14.00
C ALA A 4 -29.19 24.96 12.79
N LEU A 5 -28.99 23.65 13.03
CA LEU A 5 -29.06 22.62 11.99
C LEU A 5 -30.51 22.35 11.56
N GLU A 6 -31.46 22.36 12.51
CA GLU A 6 -32.90 22.21 12.20
C GLU A 6 -33.45 23.34 11.32
N GLN A 7 -32.85 24.53 11.40
CA GLN A 7 -33.22 25.70 10.61
C GLN A 7 -32.35 25.90 9.36
N PHE A 8 -31.33 25.05 9.17
CA PHE A 8 -30.44 25.16 8.03
C PHE A 8 -31.12 24.59 6.78
N GLN A 9 -31.50 25.48 5.86
CA GLN A 9 -31.79 25.11 4.48
C GLN A 9 -30.52 25.27 3.67
N ALA A 10 -30.01 24.17 3.12
CA ALA A 10 -28.92 24.24 2.17
C ALA A 10 -29.37 25.10 0.98
N PRO A 11 -28.62 26.16 0.61
CA PRO A 11 -28.96 26.92 -0.59
C PRO A 11 -28.91 25.98 -1.80
N THR A 12 -29.83 26.17 -2.74
CA THR A 12 -29.80 25.46 -4.02
C THR A 12 -28.50 25.81 -4.72
N ALA A 13 -27.57 24.85 -4.79
CA ALA A 13 -26.30 25.01 -5.48
C ALA A 13 -26.43 24.50 -6.91
N THR A 14 -25.91 25.27 -7.86
CA THR A 14 -25.74 24.79 -9.24
C THR A 14 -24.72 23.65 -9.24
N PRO A 15 -25.03 22.48 -9.82
CA PRO A 15 -24.05 21.42 -9.99
C PRO A 15 -22.83 21.94 -10.77
N ILE A 16 -21.63 21.62 -10.27
CA ILE A 16 -20.40 21.88 -11.00
C ILE A 16 -20.13 20.67 -11.89
N GLU A 17 -20.04 20.88 -13.20
CA GLU A 17 -19.62 19.82 -14.10
C GLU A 17 -18.16 19.45 -13.85
N ALA A 18 -17.86 18.15 -13.89
CA ALA A 18 -16.50 17.67 -13.74
C ALA A 18 -15.63 18.23 -14.89
N GLY A 19 -14.64 19.04 -14.54
CA GLY A 19 -13.65 19.53 -15.49
C GLY A 19 -12.71 18.41 -15.97
N PRO A 20 -11.81 18.74 -16.92
CA PRO A 20 -10.79 17.80 -17.37
C PRO A 20 -9.89 17.35 -16.21
N VAL A 21 -9.52 16.07 -16.23
CA VAL A 21 -8.62 15.48 -15.23
C VAL A 21 -7.24 16.13 -15.32
N ASP A 22 -6.72 16.60 -14.19
CA ASP A 22 -5.36 17.12 -14.12
C ASP A 22 -4.33 15.98 -14.19
N GLY A 23 -3.70 15.83 -15.36
CA GLY A 23 -2.71 14.79 -15.62
C GLY A 23 -1.46 14.85 -14.71
N ARG A 24 -1.25 15.96 -13.97
CA ARG A 24 -0.17 16.04 -12.96
C ARG A 24 -0.48 15.20 -11.72
N TYR A 25 -1.76 15.01 -11.40
CA TYR A 25 -2.23 14.31 -10.21
C TYR A 25 -2.94 12.99 -10.52
N SER A 26 -3.23 12.73 -11.80
CA SER A 26 -3.85 11.50 -12.27
C SER A 26 -2.91 10.78 -13.25
N ALA A 27 -2.09 9.89 -12.71
CA ALA A 27 -1.32 8.96 -13.53
C ALA A 27 -2.25 7.86 -14.05
N PRO A 28 -2.27 7.56 -15.36
CA PRO A 28 -3.00 6.40 -15.85
C PRO A 28 -2.24 5.11 -15.49
N LEU A 29 -2.99 4.04 -15.23
CA LEU A 29 -2.45 2.69 -15.19
C LEU A 29 -1.74 2.41 -16.53
N PRO A 30 -0.50 1.88 -16.54
CA PRO A 30 0.18 1.52 -17.78
C PRO A 30 -0.67 0.56 -18.61
N GLY A 31 -0.57 0.65 -19.95
CA GLY A 31 -1.33 -0.21 -20.85
C GLY A 31 -1.13 -1.69 -20.54
N GLY A 32 -2.23 -2.43 -20.42
CA GLY A 32 -2.22 -3.85 -20.03
C GLY A 32 -1.84 -4.11 -18.57
N GLY A 33 -1.73 -3.06 -17.75
CA GLY A 33 -1.46 -3.17 -16.32
C GLY A 33 -2.63 -3.75 -15.54
N MET A 34 -2.34 -4.18 -14.33
CA MET A 34 -3.28 -4.79 -13.39
C MET A 34 -3.16 -4.13 -12.03
N VAL A 35 -4.28 -4.01 -11.33
CA VAL A 35 -4.34 -3.42 -9.98
C VAL A 35 -4.42 -4.53 -8.94
N VAL A 36 -3.57 -4.43 -7.93
CA VAL A 36 -3.60 -5.24 -6.72
C VAL A 36 -3.87 -4.29 -5.55
N ARG A 37 -4.98 -4.50 -4.85
CA ARG A 37 -5.34 -3.73 -3.65
C ARG A 37 -4.35 -4.03 -2.54
N VAL A 38 -3.90 -3.00 -1.84
CA VAL A 38 -3.01 -3.11 -0.69
C VAL A 38 -3.70 -2.54 0.53
N GLN A 39 -3.66 -3.26 1.65
CA GLN A 39 -4.21 -2.80 2.92
C GLN A 39 -3.20 -3.07 4.03
N ALA A 40 -2.97 -2.10 4.91
CA ALA A 40 -2.12 -2.26 6.08
C ALA A 40 -2.92 -2.09 7.37
N LYS A 41 -2.55 -2.86 8.39
CA LYS A 41 -3.14 -2.80 9.72
C LYS A 41 -2.10 -3.02 10.79
N ILE A 42 -2.02 -2.07 11.74
CA ILE A 42 -1.33 -2.29 13.01
C ILE A 42 -2.22 -3.19 13.85
N LEU A 43 -1.70 -4.34 14.26
CA LEU A 43 -2.46 -5.37 14.97
C LEU A 43 -2.44 -5.21 16.49
N GLY A 44 -1.58 -4.32 17.02
CA GLY A 44 -1.42 -4.12 18.46
C GLY A 44 -0.34 -3.13 18.82
N GLY A 45 -0.06 -3.00 20.13
CA GLY A 45 0.96 -2.11 20.68
C GLY A 45 0.46 -0.71 21.06
N TYR A 46 -0.75 -0.34 20.66
CA TYR A 46 -1.36 0.90 21.14
C TYR A 46 -1.78 0.79 22.60
N GLU A 47 -1.57 1.87 23.35
CA GLU A 47 -2.15 2.03 24.68
C GLU A 47 -3.69 2.10 24.59
N PRO A 48 -4.42 1.43 25.52
CA PRO A 48 -5.86 1.54 25.59
C PRO A 48 -6.32 3.00 25.68
N THR A 49 -7.39 3.33 24.98
CA THR A 49 -7.93 4.69 25.00
C THR A 49 -9.45 4.69 24.89
N THR A 50 -10.08 5.64 25.60
CA THR A 50 -11.50 5.97 25.46
C THR A 50 -11.71 7.23 24.60
N ASP A 51 -10.63 7.87 24.14
CA ASP A 51 -10.70 9.03 23.25
C ASP A 51 -11.07 8.55 21.84
N PRO A 52 -12.24 8.96 21.30
CA PRO A 52 -12.71 8.50 20.00
C PRO A 52 -11.73 8.88 18.86
N TRP A 53 -11.02 10.00 18.97
CA TRP A 53 -10.09 10.44 17.92
C TRP A 53 -8.83 9.57 17.85
N ARG A 54 -8.32 9.18 19.02
CA ARG A 54 -7.21 8.21 19.10
C ARG A 54 -7.68 6.84 18.63
N LYS A 55 -8.87 6.42 19.05
CA LYS A 55 -9.44 5.12 18.70
C LYS A 55 -9.61 4.96 17.18
N ILE A 56 -10.02 6.01 16.46
CA ILE A 56 -10.12 5.95 14.99
C ILE A 56 -8.78 5.54 14.35
N TYR A 57 -7.65 6.10 14.78
CA TYR A 57 -6.33 5.70 14.25
C TYR A 57 -5.93 4.28 14.65
N GLN A 58 -6.23 3.86 15.88
CA GLN A 58 -5.98 2.48 16.34
C GLN A 58 -6.80 1.46 15.53
N ASP A 59 -8.03 1.82 15.19
CA ASP A 59 -8.97 0.96 14.47
C ASP A 59 -8.87 1.09 12.93
N SER A 60 -8.12 2.08 12.43
CA SER A 60 -7.97 2.33 10.98
C SER A 60 -7.37 1.15 10.21
N LEU A 61 -7.88 0.96 9.00
CA LEU A 61 -7.32 0.08 7.97
C LEU A 61 -6.84 0.98 6.84
N SER A 62 -5.56 0.86 6.48
CA SER A 62 -5.04 1.66 5.38
C SER A 62 -5.46 1.10 4.02
N ARG A 63 -5.27 1.91 2.99
CA ARG A 63 -5.44 1.48 1.60
C ARG A 63 -4.37 2.08 0.71
N ASP A 64 -3.89 1.28 -0.22
CA ASP A 64 -3.10 1.69 -1.38
C ASP A 64 -3.38 0.74 -2.55
N ASN A 65 -2.78 0.99 -3.70
CA ASN A 65 -2.79 0.08 -4.84
C ASN A 65 -1.35 -0.22 -5.28
N LEU A 66 -1.08 -1.48 -5.58
CA LEU A 66 0.09 -1.91 -6.33
C LEU A 66 -0.32 -2.05 -7.80
N TRP A 67 0.47 -1.50 -8.70
CA TRP A 67 0.31 -1.74 -10.13
C TRP A 67 1.33 -2.77 -10.61
N LEU A 68 0.82 -3.82 -11.25
CA LEU A 68 1.61 -4.76 -12.03
C LEU A 68 1.60 -4.33 -13.49
N THR A 69 2.78 -4.27 -14.12
CA THR A 69 2.88 -4.06 -15.56
C THR A 69 2.54 -5.33 -16.35
N ALA A 70 2.29 -5.22 -17.66
CA ALA A 70 2.06 -6.39 -18.51
C ALA A 70 3.27 -7.36 -18.48
N ALA A 71 4.49 -6.83 -18.57
CA ALA A 71 5.71 -7.64 -18.49
C ALA A 71 5.89 -8.34 -17.13
N GLU A 72 5.49 -7.68 -16.03
CA GLU A 72 5.50 -8.32 -14.71
C GLU A 72 4.47 -9.42 -14.58
N GLN A 73 3.28 -9.26 -15.18
CA GLN A 73 2.27 -10.32 -15.24
C GLN A 73 2.78 -11.53 -16.03
N GLU A 74 3.37 -11.32 -17.20
CA GLU A 74 3.97 -12.38 -18.01
C GLU A 74 5.06 -13.14 -17.25
N ALA A 75 5.93 -12.40 -16.55
CA ALA A 75 6.98 -13.00 -15.73
C ALA A 75 6.41 -13.84 -14.58
N LEU A 76 5.41 -13.35 -13.85
CA LEU A 76 4.74 -14.09 -12.78
C LEU A 76 4.08 -15.37 -13.29
N VAL A 77 3.42 -15.32 -14.45
CA VAL A 77 2.83 -16.50 -15.11
C VAL A 77 3.90 -17.52 -15.51
N ALA A 78 5.08 -17.06 -15.92
CA ALA A 78 6.23 -17.91 -16.20
C ALA A 78 6.94 -18.45 -14.93
N GLY A 79 6.44 -18.12 -13.72
CA GLY A 79 7.05 -18.49 -12.45
C GLY A 79 8.23 -17.61 -12.02
N GLY A 80 8.48 -16.50 -12.72
CA GLY A 80 9.51 -15.53 -12.38
C GLY A 80 9.00 -14.44 -11.43
N LEU A 81 9.90 -13.91 -10.60
CA LEU A 81 9.63 -12.77 -9.71
C LEU A 81 10.58 -11.61 -10.06
N PRO A 82 10.18 -10.69 -10.95
CA PRO A 82 11.05 -9.60 -11.42
C PRO A 82 11.60 -8.74 -10.28
N SER A 83 12.88 -8.39 -10.34
CA SER A 83 13.52 -7.52 -9.32
C SER A 83 12.83 -6.16 -9.20
N SER A 84 12.35 -5.59 -10.31
CA SER A 84 11.58 -4.34 -10.32
C SER A 84 10.30 -4.44 -9.48
N LEU A 85 9.62 -5.59 -9.54
CA LEU A 85 8.41 -5.84 -8.75
C LEU A 85 8.75 -6.01 -7.28
N GLN A 86 9.81 -6.77 -6.96
CA GLN A 86 10.28 -6.94 -5.59
C GLN A 86 10.64 -5.59 -4.94
N GLN A 87 11.42 -4.78 -5.65
CA GLN A 87 11.78 -3.44 -5.21
C GLN A 87 10.56 -2.56 -4.99
N ARG A 88 9.58 -2.62 -5.89
CA ARG A 88 8.36 -1.80 -5.77
C ARG A 88 7.49 -2.22 -4.58
N LEU A 89 7.34 -3.53 -4.38
CA LEU A 89 6.62 -4.12 -3.26
C LEU A 89 7.24 -3.65 -1.95
N VAL A 90 8.55 -3.83 -1.81
CA VAL A 90 9.28 -3.52 -0.58
C VAL A 90 9.31 -2.01 -0.31
N ARG A 91 9.67 -1.20 -1.31
CA ARG A 91 9.92 0.22 -1.10
C ARG A 91 8.66 1.05 -0.89
N PHE A 92 7.58 0.67 -1.57
CA PHE A 92 6.38 1.50 -1.65
C PHE A 92 5.15 0.87 -1.01
N HIS A 93 5.15 -0.43 -0.71
CA HIS A 93 3.97 -1.12 -0.16
C HIS A 93 4.21 -1.78 1.18
N LEU A 94 5.46 -2.02 1.60
CA LEU A 94 5.78 -2.48 2.95
C LEU A 94 5.99 -1.33 3.93
N ILE A 95 4.98 -0.45 4.00
CA ILE A 95 5.01 0.81 4.75
C ILE A 95 3.81 0.91 5.68
N ASP A 96 3.98 1.61 6.81
CA ASP A 96 2.85 2.02 7.63
C ASP A 96 2.25 3.33 7.09
N ASN A 97 1.12 3.20 6.41
CA ASN A 97 0.26 4.30 5.93
C ASN A 97 -1.10 4.33 6.66
N THR A 98 -1.23 3.69 7.83
CA THR A 98 -2.49 3.56 8.58
C THR A 98 -3.04 4.88 9.13
N ARG A 99 -2.17 5.87 9.30
CA ARG A 99 -2.49 7.15 9.97
C ARG A 99 -2.47 8.35 9.03
N GLY A 100 -1.87 8.25 7.83
CA GLY A 100 -1.65 9.41 6.97
C GLY A 100 -0.59 9.24 5.89
N GLU A 101 0.25 10.26 5.72
CA GLU A 101 1.28 10.30 4.69
C GLU A 101 2.51 9.48 5.11
N PRO A 102 2.79 8.33 4.48
CA PRO A 102 3.96 7.54 4.80
C PRO A 102 5.20 8.16 4.17
N GLN A 103 6.35 7.63 4.56
CA GLN A 103 7.64 7.89 3.91
C GLN A 103 8.12 6.59 3.28
N MET A 104 8.39 6.62 1.97
CA MET A 104 8.83 5.44 1.23
C MET A 104 10.25 5.03 1.62
N TRP A 105 10.57 3.74 1.52
CA TRP A 105 11.91 3.26 1.78
C TRP A 105 12.86 3.64 0.63
N LYS A 106 14.06 4.07 1.01
CA LYS A 106 15.16 4.26 0.06
C LYS A 106 15.81 2.92 -0.29
N PRO A 107 16.49 2.79 -1.44
CA PRO A 107 17.21 1.57 -1.80
C PRO A 107 18.18 1.12 -0.70
N GLU A 108 18.92 2.06 -0.12
CA GLU A 108 19.89 1.81 0.96
C GLU A 108 19.26 1.43 2.31
N GLU A 109 17.94 1.58 2.46
CA GLU A 109 17.20 1.16 3.67
C GLU A 109 16.71 -0.30 3.57
N ILE A 110 16.99 -0.99 2.45
CA ILE A 110 16.74 -2.43 2.30
C ILE A 110 17.95 -3.19 2.83
N THR A 111 17.88 -3.59 4.10
CA THR A 111 18.96 -4.33 4.78
C THR A 111 19.06 -5.77 4.28
N SER A 112 17.92 -6.44 4.10
CA SER A 112 17.86 -7.75 3.46
C SER A 112 16.53 -7.96 2.74
N LEU A 113 16.60 -8.65 1.61
CA LEU A 113 15.44 -9.02 0.82
C LEU A 113 15.66 -10.41 0.23
N ASP A 114 14.88 -11.37 0.69
CA ASP A 114 14.87 -12.72 0.17
C ASP A 114 13.42 -13.09 -0.17
N LEU A 115 13.11 -13.12 -1.47
CA LEU A 115 11.79 -13.50 -1.98
C LEU A 115 11.95 -14.55 -3.06
N SER A 116 11.11 -15.57 -2.98
CA SER A 116 11.03 -16.64 -3.96
C SER A 116 9.58 -16.80 -4.43
N LEU A 117 9.43 -17.28 -5.67
CA LEU A 117 8.15 -17.69 -6.23
C LEU A 117 8.33 -19.10 -6.80
N GLU A 118 7.66 -20.07 -6.20
CA GLU A 118 7.72 -21.46 -6.63
C GLU A 118 6.31 -22.01 -6.82
N LYS A 119 5.96 -22.42 -8.04
CA LYS A 119 4.64 -23.01 -8.35
C LYS A 119 3.46 -22.14 -7.86
N GLY A 120 3.57 -20.83 -8.05
CA GLY A 120 2.55 -19.86 -7.62
C GLY A 120 2.61 -19.49 -6.13
N LEU A 121 3.46 -20.14 -5.32
CA LEU A 121 3.64 -19.80 -3.92
C LEU A 121 4.78 -18.81 -3.75
N LEU A 122 4.46 -17.62 -3.26
CA LEU A 122 5.45 -16.61 -2.90
C LEU A 122 5.81 -16.78 -1.42
N ASN A 123 7.09 -16.93 -1.11
CA ASN A 123 7.58 -16.96 0.26
C ASN A 123 8.85 -16.14 0.41
N GLY A 124 9.05 -15.54 1.58
CA GLY A 124 10.30 -14.88 1.87
C GLY A 124 10.32 -14.00 3.11
N THR A 125 11.42 -13.29 3.28
CA THR A 125 11.67 -12.41 4.42
C THR A 125 12.25 -11.07 3.96
N VAL A 126 12.00 -10.04 4.75
CA VAL A 126 12.53 -8.70 4.50
C VAL A 126 12.96 -8.03 5.80
N HIS A 127 14.03 -7.26 5.74
CA HIS A 127 14.45 -6.33 6.77
C HIS A 127 14.66 -4.95 6.13
N LEU A 128 13.84 -4.00 6.57
CA LEU A 128 13.89 -2.59 6.20
C LEU A 128 14.27 -1.78 7.42
N GLU A 129 15.22 -0.87 7.29
CA GLU A 129 15.66 -0.04 8.40
C GLU A 129 16.30 1.26 7.91
N THR A 130 15.93 2.38 8.54
CA THR A 130 16.60 3.66 8.28
C THR A 130 18.03 3.61 8.79
N ALA A 131 18.92 4.42 8.21
CA ALA A 131 20.32 4.50 8.66
C ALA A 131 20.49 4.87 10.14
N SER A 132 19.50 5.57 10.74
CA SER A 132 19.49 5.90 12.17
C SER A 132 18.88 4.81 13.06
N GLY A 133 18.32 3.74 12.50
CA GLY A 133 17.63 2.67 13.21
C GLY A 133 16.30 3.06 13.84
N ASN A 134 15.85 4.31 13.69
CA ASN A 134 14.67 4.83 14.36
C ASN A 134 13.34 4.40 13.72
N ARG A 135 13.38 3.86 12.50
CA ARG A 135 12.23 3.33 11.77
C ARG A 135 12.65 2.07 11.03
N GLY A 136 11.84 1.02 11.10
CA GLY A 136 12.14 -0.23 10.41
C GLY A 136 10.97 -1.20 10.37
N TYR A 137 11.14 -2.27 9.60
CA TYR A 137 10.18 -3.36 9.46
C TYR A 137 10.92 -4.67 9.18
N GLN A 138 10.69 -5.67 10.03
CA GLN A 138 11.15 -7.04 9.82
C GLN A 138 9.94 -7.94 9.64
N ALA A 139 9.79 -8.55 8.47
CA ALA A 139 8.56 -9.28 8.12
C ALA A 139 8.82 -10.55 7.33
N ASN A 140 7.90 -11.49 7.48
CA ASN A 140 7.75 -12.65 6.62
C ASN A 140 6.65 -12.38 5.60
N LEU A 141 6.81 -12.89 4.39
CA LEU A 141 5.88 -12.76 3.29
C LEU A 141 5.42 -14.16 2.85
N LEU A 142 4.10 -14.33 2.73
CA LEU A 142 3.47 -15.55 2.24
C LEU A 142 2.35 -15.18 1.26
N GLY A 143 2.39 -15.76 0.07
CA GLY A 143 1.42 -15.45 -0.97
C GLY A 143 1.13 -16.61 -1.91
N HIS A 144 0.03 -16.46 -2.63
CA HIS A 144 -0.45 -17.39 -3.63
C HIS A 144 -0.93 -16.62 -4.86
N ILE A 145 -0.32 -16.96 -6.00
CA ILE A 145 -0.61 -16.38 -7.31
C ILE A 145 -1.10 -17.53 -8.19
N GLU A 146 -2.33 -17.40 -8.68
CA GLU A 146 -2.92 -18.35 -9.63
C GLU A 146 -3.12 -17.66 -10.97
N HIS A 147 -2.97 -18.43 -12.04
CA HIS A 147 -3.26 -17.95 -13.38
C HIS A 147 -4.00 -19.01 -14.20
N LYS A 148 -4.79 -18.55 -15.17
CA LYS A 148 -5.51 -19.37 -16.14
C LYS A 148 -5.36 -18.74 -17.52
N ASP A 149 -5.03 -19.56 -18.52
CA ASP A 149 -4.88 -19.11 -19.92
C ASP A 149 -3.95 -17.89 -20.08
N GLY A 150 -2.84 -17.89 -19.33
CA GLY A 150 -1.84 -16.82 -19.34
C GLY A 150 -2.24 -15.55 -18.58
N LYS A 151 -3.36 -15.54 -17.85
CA LYS A 151 -3.84 -14.38 -17.08
C LYS A 151 -3.89 -14.71 -15.60
N ILE A 152 -3.39 -13.80 -14.77
CA ILE A 152 -3.50 -13.90 -13.31
C ILE A 152 -4.98 -13.82 -12.92
N THR A 153 -5.45 -14.83 -12.19
CA THR A 153 -6.83 -14.92 -11.66
C THR A 153 -6.89 -14.77 -10.15
N ARG A 154 -5.75 -14.89 -9.48
CA ARG A 154 -5.60 -14.68 -8.04
C ARG A 154 -4.25 -14.07 -7.75
N PHE A 155 -4.24 -13.09 -6.87
CA PHE A 155 -3.02 -12.54 -6.29
C PHE A 155 -3.31 -12.28 -4.83
N ASP A 156 -2.92 -13.21 -3.96
CA ASP A 156 -2.99 -13.03 -2.51
C ASP A 156 -1.57 -12.98 -1.97
N LEU A 157 -1.27 -12.00 -1.13
CA LEU A 157 0.00 -11.95 -0.40
C LEU A 157 -0.25 -11.29 0.94
N VAL A 158 0.41 -11.79 1.97
CA VAL A 158 0.43 -11.17 3.30
C VAL A 158 1.88 -11.01 3.73
N ALA A 159 2.24 -9.79 4.10
CA ALA A 159 3.43 -9.49 4.87
C ALA A 159 3.02 -9.31 6.33
N HIS A 160 3.67 -10.02 7.25
CA HIS A 160 3.43 -9.88 8.69
C HIS A 160 4.73 -9.86 9.45
N GLY A 161 4.87 -8.90 10.35
CA GLY A 161 6.13 -8.68 11.03
C GLY A 161 6.09 -7.62 12.12
N GLN A 162 7.28 -7.24 12.58
CA GLN A 162 7.47 -6.20 13.59
C GLN A 162 7.95 -4.91 12.93
N PHE A 163 7.13 -3.87 12.99
CA PHE A 163 7.47 -2.52 12.57
C PHE A 163 7.87 -1.69 13.80
N TRP A 164 8.67 -0.63 13.61
CA TRP A 164 8.92 0.36 14.65
C TRP A 164 9.13 1.75 14.06
N GLY A 165 8.95 2.75 14.93
CA GLY A 165 9.07 4.15 14.56
C GLY A 165 7.89 4.65 13.74
N HIS A 166 8.05 5.84 13.17
CA HIS A 166 7.06 6.49 12.33
C HIS A 166 7.73 7.39 11.31
N CYS A 167 6.98 7.83 10.30
CA CYS A 167 7.47 8.80 9.34
C CYS A 167 7.47 10.23 9.93
N THR A 168 8.18 11.12 9.25
CA THR A 168 8.26 12.55 9.58
C THR A 168 6.91 13.26 9.49
N TYR A 169 5.99 12.78 8.65
CA TYR A 169 4.73 13.48 8.34
C TYR A 169 3.55 13.04 9.22
N THR A 170 3.63 11.86 9.84
CA THR A 170 2.48 11.29 10.57
C THR A 170 2.94 10.57 11.85
N PRO A 171 2.90 11.26 13.00
CA PRO A 171 3.30 10.71 14.30
C PRO A 171 2.24 9.79 14.91
N GLY A 172 2.53 9.27 16.11
CA GLY A 172 1.57 8.51 16.91
C GLY A 172 1.50 7.02 16.58
N ALA A 173 2.63 6.40 16.20
CA ALA A 173 2.74 4.95 16.15
C ALA A 173 2.78 4.37 17.57
N PRO A 174 2.52 3.07 17.76
CA PRO A 174 2.87 2.38 18.99
C PRO A 174 4.34 2.60 19.37
N ALA A 175 4.63 2.62 20.68
CA ALA A 175 6.00 2.67 21.16
C ALA A 175 6.72 1.34 20.90
N GLY A 176 8.03 1.41 20.66
CA GLY A 176 8.85 0.22 20.42
C GLY A 176 8.51 -0.51 19.12
N LYS A 177 8.68 -1.84 19.14
CA LYS A 177 8.29 -2.73 18.03
C LYS A 177 6.82 -3.13 18.19
N PHE A 178 6.08 -3.12 17.09
CA PHE A 178 4.66 -3.46 17.05
C PHE A 178 4.31 -4.30 15.82
N PRO A 179 3.28 -5.17 15.92
CA PRO A 179 2.88 -6.01 14.80
C PRO A 179 2.18 -5.18 13.72
N LEU A 180 2.72 -5.23 12.51
CA LEU A 180 2.11 -4.69 11.30
C LEU A 180 1.80 -5.86 10.35
N ALA A 181 0.61 -5.86 9.77
CA ALA A 181 0.24 -6.75 8.68
C ALA A 181 -0.14 -5.93 7.45
N ILE A 182 0.26 -6.43 6.27
CA ILE A 182 -0.03 -5.81 4.98
C ILE A 182 -0.52 -6.90 4.04
N SER A 183 -1.74 -6.77 3.54
CA SER A 183 -2.34 -7.71 2.60
C SER A 183 -2.39 -7.12 1.20
N PHE A 184 -2.27 -8.00 0.22
CA PHE A 184 -2.39 -7.70 -1.20
C PHE A 184 -3.46 -8.63 -1.78
N THR A 185 -4.38 -8.07 -2.54
CA THR A 185 -5.47 -8.83 -3.17
C THR A 185 -5.72 -8.31 -4.57
N LEU A 186 -5.85 -9.21 -5.54
CA LEU A 186 -6.23 -8.83 -6.91
C LEU A 186 -7.50 -7.96 -6.90
N ALA A 187 -7.44 -6.80 -7.58
CA ALA A 187 -8.62 -5.95 -7.73
C ALA A 187 -9.58 -6.53 -8.78
N ASP A 188 -10.88 -6.41 -8.52
CA ASP A 188 -11.95 -6.82 -9.44
C ASP A 188 -12.60 -5.63 -10.17
N GLY A 189 -12.15 -4.39 -9.88
CA GLY A 189 -12.68 -3.16 -10.47
C GLY A 189 -14.05 -2.72 -9.94
N SER A 190 -14.60 -3.43 -8.94
CA SER A 190 -15.89 -3.07 -8.31
C SER A 190 -15.80 -1.86 -7.38
N ASP A 191 -14.58 -1.46 -7.01
CA ASP A 191 -14.35 -0.38 -6.07
C ASP A 191 -13.72 0.83 -6.78
N ILE A 192 -14.32 2.00 -6.59
CA ILE A 192 -13.84 3.26 -7.18
C ILE A 192 -12.38 3.56 -6.83
N ALA A 193 -11.92 3.11 -5.66
CA ALA A 193 -10.57 3.33 -5.21
C ALA A 193 -9.54 2.45 -5.95
N ASP A 194 -9.95 1.46 -6.75
CA ASP A 194 -9.05 0.72 -7.64
C ASP A 194 -8.49 1.61 -8.77
N GLY A 195 -9.21 2.67 -9.12
CA GLY A 195 -8.74 3.68 -10.08
C GLY A 195 -7.72 4.68 -9.50
N VAL A 196 -7.46 4.66 -8.19
CA VAL A 196 -6.52 5.58 -7.55
C VAL A 196 -5.09 5.10 -7.79
N PRO A 197 -4.18 5.98 -8.28
CA PRO A 197 -2.78 5.59 -8.45
C PRO A 197 -2.10 5.23 -7.14
N PRO A 198 -1.12 4.29 -7.17
CA PRO A 198 -0.26 3.96 -6.05
C PRO A 198 0.29 5.20 -5.37
N LYS A 199 0.34 5.21 -4.05
CA LYS A 199 0.85 6.36 -3.31
C LYS A 199 2.29 6.68 -3.69
N GLY A 200 3.12 5.64 -3.84
CA GLY A 200 4.51 5.75 -4.29
C GLY A 200 4.70 6.29 -5.71
N SER A 201 3.68 6.34 -6.56
CA SER A 201 3.79 6.85 -7.93
C SER A 201 3.51 8.34 -8.06
N ARG A 202 2.99 9.00 -7.02
CA ARG A 202 2.61 10.42 -7.08
C ARG A 202 3.82 11.31 -7.36
N GLY A 203 3.77 12.05 -8.46
CA GLY A 203 4.85 12.94 -8.91
C GLY A 203 6.09 12.24 -9.48
N TRP A 204 6.18 10.90 -9.43
CA TRP A 204 7.37 10.16 -9.88
C TRP A 204 7.05 8.76 -10.44
N LEU A 205 6.10 8.69 -11.36
CA LEU A 205 5.62 7.43 -11.94
C LEU A 205 6.76 6.56 -12.50
N ARG A 206 7.72 7.15 -13.23
CA ARG A 206 8.84 6.39 -13.79
C ARG A 206 9.69 5.71 -12.71
N GLY A 207 10.00 6.40 -11.61
CA GLY A 207 10.77 5.81 -10.52
C GLY A 207 10.00 4.76 -9.73
N TYR A 208 8.67 4.89 -9.67
CA TYR A 208 7.81 3.84 -9.11
C TYR A 208 7.77 2.59 -10.00
N LEU A 209 7.64 2.74 -11.33
CA LEU A 209 7.57 1.61 -12.26
C LEU A 209 8.93 0.95 -12.50
N GLN A 210 10.02 1.72 -12.42
CA GLN A 210 11.39 1.27 -12.65
C GLN A 210 12.28 1.66 -11.46
N PRO A 211 12.02 1.13 -10.26
CA PRO A 211 12.85 1.42 -9.11
C PRO A 211 14.24 0.83 -9.33
N GLN A 212 15.24 1.68 -9.20
CA GLN A 212 16.65 1.28 -9.10
C GLN A 212 16.94 0.75 -7.69
#